data_AF-A6IB21-F1
#
_entry.id   AF-A6IB21-F1
#
_cell.length_a   1.000
_cell.length_b   1.000
_cell.length_c   1.000
_cell.angle_alpha   90.00
_cell.angle_beta   90.00
_cell.angle_gamma   90.00
#
_symmetry.space_group_name_H-M   'P 1'
#
loop_
_entity.id
_entity.type
_entity.pdbx_description
1 polymer ?
#
loop_
_entity_poly.entity_id
_entity_poly.type
_entity_poly.pdbx_seq_one_letter_code
_entity_poly.pdbx_strand_id
1 'polypeptide(L)'
;MARNAEKAMTALARFRQAQLEEGKVKERRPFLASECTELPKAEKWRRQIIGEISKKVAQIQNAGLGEFRIRDLNDEINKLLREKGHWEVRIKELGGPDYGVSRPESQGLLGQTNELVQECVRMHCL
;
A
#
# COMPACT_ATOMS: atom_id res chain seq x y z
N MET A 1 -10.89 13.66 -34.03
CA MET A 1 -9.81 13.08 -33.19
C MET A 1 -10.47 12.29 -32.07
N ALA A 2 -10.25 10.97 -31.99
CA ALA A 2 -10.83 10.13 -30.93
C ALA A 2 -10.19 10.44 -29.57
N ARG A 3 -10.99 10.47 -28.50
CA ARG A 3 -10.55 10.82 -27.14
C ARG A 3 -9.59 9.75 -26.61
N ASN A 4 -8.59 10.16 -25.81
CA ASN A 4 -7.47 9.31 -25.36
C ASN A 4 -7.89 7.96 -24.72
N ALA A 5 -9.07 7.93 -24.09
CA ALA A 5 -9.67 6.72 -23.52
C ALA A 5 -10.02 5.64 -24.56
N GLU A 6 -10.44 6.02 -25.78
CA GLU A 6 -10.80 5.08 -26.83
C GLU A 6 -9.55 4.43 -27.45
N LYS A 7 -8.45 5.18 -27.55
CA LYS A 7 -7.14 4.65 -27.99
C LYS A 7 -6.60 3.60 -27.02
N ALA A 8 -6.81 3.79 -25.72
CA ALA A 8 -6.41 2.86 -24.66
C ALA A 8 -7.22 1.54 -24.67
N MET A 9 -8.41 1.50 -25.28
CA MET A 9 -9.26 0.30 -25.36
C MET A 9 -9.12 -0.48 -26.67
N THR A 10 -8.27 -0.03 -27.59
CA THR A 10 -8.03 -0.73 -28.86
C THR A 10 -7.41 -2.10 -28.63
N ALA A 11 -7.75 -3.08 -29.48
CA ALA A 11 -7.19 -4.44 -29.42
C ALA A 11 -5.65 -4.43 -29.46
N LEU A 12 -5.05 -3.50 -30.22
CA LEU A 12 -3.60 -3.31 -30.28
C LEU A 12 -3.00 -2.83 -28.95
N ALA A 13 -3.67 -1.91 -28.25
CA ALA A 13 -3.22 -1.43 -26.95
C ALA A 13 -3.28 -2.54 -25.89
N ARG A 14 -4.38 -3.32 -25.87
CA ARG A 14 -4.53 -4.48 -24.99
C ARG A 14 -3.48 -5.56 -25.29
N PHE A 15 -3.19 -5.84 -26.56
CA PHE A 15 -2.16 -6.81 -26.95
C PHE A 15 -0.75 -6.37 -26.53
N ARG A 16 -0.40 -5.08 -26.71
CA ARG A 16 0.87 -4.54 -26.23
C ARG A 16 1.01 -4.59 -24.71
N GLN A 17 -0.07 -4.32 -23.97
CA GLN A 17 -0.09 -4.47 -22.52
C GLN A 17 0.08 -5.93 -22.09
N ALA A 18 -0.61 -6.87 -22.75
CA ALA A 18 -0.48 -8.30 -22.48
C ALA A 18 0.97 -8.80 -22.72
N GLN A 19 1.63 -8.36 -23.79
CA GLN A 19 3.05 -8.66 -24.06
C GLN A 19 4.00 -8.05 -23.02
N LEU A 20 3.69 -6.87 -22.48
CA LEU A 20 4.46 -6.23 -21.40
C LEU A 20 4.21 -6.88 -20.02
N GLU A 21 3.06 -7.55 -19.84
CA GLU A 21 2.75 -8.33 -18.64
C GLU A 21 3.22 -9.79 -18.74
N GLU A 22 3.33 -10.36 -19.95
CA GLU A 22 3.95 -11.68 -20.19
C GLU A 22 5.40 -11.68 -19.70
N GLY A 23 5.63 -12.30 -18.55
CA GLY A 23 6.93 -12.38 -17.88
C GLY A 23 6.97 -11.70 -16.50
N LYS A 24 6.02 -10.82 -16.18
CA LYS A 24 5.83 -10.31 -14.82
C LYS A 24 4.92 -11.23 -14.04
N VAL A 25 5.48 -12.34 -13.54
CA VAL A 25 4.85 -13.08 -12.45
C VAL A 25 4.57 -12.05 -11.34
N LYS A 26 3.30 -11.82 -11.02
CA LYS A 26 2.90 -11.02 -9.86
C LYS A 26 3.35 -11.80 -8.64
N GLU A 27 4.61 -11.65 -8.27
CA GLU A 27 5.19 -12.23 -7.07
C GLU A 27 4.24 -11.85 -5.93
N ARG A 28 3.71 -12.86 -5.24
CA ARG A 28 2.91 -12.63 -4.05
C ARG A 28 3.86 -12.36 -2.90
N ARG A 29 3.47 -11.43 -2.04
CA ARG A 29 4.21 -11.16 -0.83
C ARG A 29 4.24 -12.44 0.03
N PRO A 30 5.41 -12.85 0.55
CA PRO A 30 5.49 -13.92 1.55
C PRO A 30 4.65 -13.59 2.78
N PHE A 31 4.09 -14.60 3.43
CA PHE A 31 3.31 -14.40 4.65
C PHE A 31 4.18 -13.97 5.83
N LEU A 32 5.42 -14.48 5.89
CA LEU A 32 6.38 -14.16 6.94
C LEU A 32 7.50 -13.28 6.37
N ALA A 33 7.71 -12.11 6.99
CA ALA A 33 8.82 -11.23 6.64
C ALA A 33 10.19 -11.92 6.82
N SER A 34 10.30 -12.84 7.79
CA SER A 34 11.53 -13.59 8.08
C SER A 34 12.00 -14.50 6.95
N GLU A 35 11.11 -14.93 6.06
CA GLU A 35 11.47 -15.74 4.89
C GLU A 35 12.21 -14.93 3.82
N CYS A 36 12.13 -13.60 3.88
CA CYS A 36 12.83 -12.73 2.95
C CYS A 36 14.27 -12.49 3.44
N THR A 37 15.25 -12.90 2.65
CA THR A 37 16.68 -12.69 2.90
C THR A 37 17.27 -11.53 2.09
N GLU A 38 16.52 -11.01 1.12
CA GLU A 38 16.98 -9.96 0.22
C GLU A 38 16.40 -8.60 0.59
N LEU A 39 17.28 -7.66 0.95
CA LEU A 39 16.95 -6.27 1.21
C LEU A 39 16.06 -5.62 0.13
N PRO A 40 16.38 -5.67 -1.18
CA PRO A 40 15.57 -5.00 -2.20
C PRO A 40 14.15 -5.58 -2.32
N LYS A 41 13.98 -6.88 -2.02
CA LYS A 41 12.65 -7.50 -1.97
C LYS A 41 11.87 -7.04 -0.75
N ALA A 42 12.50 -6.97 0.42
CA ALA A 42 11.87 -6.47 1.64
C ALA A 42 11.37 -5.02 1.47
N GLU A 43 12.16 -4.15 0.84
CA GLU A 43 11.73 -2.78 0.53
C GLU A 43 10.56 -2.72 -0.48
N LYS A 44 10.59 -3.57 -1.52
CA LYS A 44 9.48 -3.70 -2.48
C LYS A 44 8.18 -4.06 -1.77
N TRP A 45 8.23 -5.03 -0.85
CA TRP A 45 7.05 -5.44 -0.07
C TRP A 45 6.53 -4.33 0.84
N ARG A 46 7.42 -3.61 1.53
CA ARG A 46 7.05 -2.43 2.33
C ARG A 46 6.32 -1.38 1.49
N ARG A 47 6.84 -1.03 0.30
CA ARG A 47 6.19 -0.06 -0.59
C ARG A 47 4.82 -0.53 -1.07
N GLN A 48 4.68 -1.84 -1.32
CA GLN A 48 3.39 -2.41 -1.70
C GLN A 48 2.36 -2.27 -0.55
N ILE A 49 2.74 -2.53 0.70
CA ILE A 49 1.85 -2.35 1.88
C ILE A 49 1.37 -0.91 1.96
N ILE A 50 2.27 0.05 1.83
CA ILE A 50 1.94 1.48 1.87
C ILE A 50 0.92 1.81 0.78
N GLY A 51 1.10 1.29 -0.44
CA GLY A 51 0.13 1.48 -1.52
C GLY A 51 -1.24 0.85 -1.26
N GLU A 52 -1.29 -0.32 -0.60
CA GLU A 52 -2.54 -0.97 -0.19
C GLU A 52 -3.26 -0.19 0.91
N ILE A 53 -2.52 0.31 1.91
CA ILE A 53 -3.04 1.22 2.93
C ILE A 53 -3.68 2.42 2.24
N SER A 54 -2.92 3.19 1.44
CA SER A 54 -3.42 4.41 0.77
C SER A 54 -4.71 4.21 0.00
N LYS A 55 -4.89 3.05 -0.66
CA LYS A 55 -6.14 2.71 -1.36
C LYS A 55 -7.31 2.54 -0.40
N LYS A 56 -7.12 1.87 0.74
CA LYS A 56 -8.15 1.69 1.76
C LYS A 56 -8.49 3.01 2.48
N VAL A 57 -7.50 3.87 2.69
CA VAL A 57 -7.72 5.23 3.21
C VAL A 57 -8.59 6.04 2.25
N ALA A 58 -8.26 6.02 0.96
CA ALA A 58 -9.05 6.69 -0.06
C ALA A 58 -10.48 6.11 -0.12
N GLN A 59 -10.66 4.81 0.16
CA GLN A 59 -11.98 4.23 0.32
C GLN A 59 -12.72 4.86 1.50
N ILE A 60 -12.15 4.89 2.71
CA ILE A 60 -12.76 5.49 3.92
C ILE A 60 -13.16 6.95 3.69
N GLN A 61 -12.35 7.73 2.97
CA GLN A 61 -12.64 9.14 2.65
C GLN A 61 -13.87 9.33 1.76
N ASN A 62 -14.39 8.29 1.10
CA ASN A 62 -15.64 8.39 0.34
C ASN A 62 -16.84 8.34 1.31
N ALA A 63 -17.49 9.48 1.51
CA ALA A 63 -18.59 9.70 2.47
C ALA A 63 -19.89 8.87 2.24
N GLY A 64 -19.88 7.89 1.32
CA GLY A 64 -21.02 7.02 1.02
C GLY A 64 -20.90 5.59 1.55
N LEU A 65 -19.86 5.28 2.34
CA LEU A 65 -19.66 3.95 2.91
C LEU A 65 -20.40 3.83 4.24
N GLY A 66 -21.19 2.76 4.39
CA GLY A 66 -21.86 2.45 5.66
C GLY A 66 -20.86 2.16 6.78
N GLU A 67 -21.25 2.45 8.02
CA GLU A 67 -20.41 2.35 9.22
C GLU A 67 -19.76 0.96 9.41
N PHE A 68 -20.48 -0.11 9.10
CA PHE A 68 -19.95 -1.47 9.14
C PHE A 68 -18.74 -1.64 8.21
N ARG A 69 -18.80 -1.05 7.01
CA ARG A 69 -17.73 -1.13 6.03
C ARG A 69 -16.50 -0.33 6.46
N ILE A 70 -16.70 0.80 7.15
CA ILE A 70 -15.62 1.59 7.72
C ILE A 70 -14.87 0.78 8.79
N ARG A 71 -15.58 0.04 9.66
CA ARG A 71 -14.96 -0.86 10.64
C ARG A 71 -14.11 -1.94 9.98
N ASP A 72 -14.64 -2.63 8.97
CA ASP A 72 -13.89 -3.65 8.23
C ASP A 72 -12.61 -3.06 7.61
N LEU A 73 -12.72 -1.89 6.98
CA LEU A 73 -11.58 -1.20 6.37
C LEU A 73 -10.54 -0.79 7.42
N ASN A 74 -10.97 -0.35 8.60
CA ASN A 74 -10.08 -0.02 9.72
C ASN A 74 -9.34 -1.26 10.23
N ASP A 75 -10.02 -2.40 10.38
CA ASP A 75 -9.38 -3.65 10.79
C ASP A 75 -8.36 -4.15 9.76
N GLU A 76 -8.69 -4.03 8.47
CA GLU A 76 -7.77 -4.35 7.38
C GLU A 76 -6.56 -3.41 7.37
N ILE A 77 -6.75 -2.11 7.56
CA ILE A 77 -5.65 -1.13 7.67
C ILE A 77 -4.77 -1.44 8.88
N ASN A 78 -5.36 -1.76 10.04
CA ASN A 78 -4.63 -2.12 11.25
C ASN A 78 -3.76 -3.38 11.05
N LYS A 79 -4.27 -4.38 10.34
CA LYS A 79 -3.50 -5.58 9.97
C LYS A 79 -2.31 -5.22 9.06
N LEU A 80 -2.54 -4.40 8.03
CA LEU A 80 -1.49 -3.95 7.11
C LEU A 80 -0.41 -3.10 7.82
N LEU A 81 -0.79 -2.26 8.78
CA LEU A 81 0.16 -1.46 9.56
C LEU A 81 1.08 -2.33 10.43
N ARG A 82 0.54 -3.39 11.04
CA ARG A 82 1.36 -4.38 11.79
C ARG A 82 2.33 -5.10 10.86
N GLU A 83 1.84 -5.54 9.71
CA GLU A 83 2.66 -6.18 8.69
C GLU A 83 3.80 -5.26 8.23
N LYS A 84 3.50 -3.98 7.95
CA LYS A 84 4.50 -2.95 7.61
C LYS A 84 5.58 -2.87 8.69
N GLY A 85 5.21 -2.87 9.97
CA GLY A 85 6.16 -2.90 11.08
C GLY A 85 7.10 -4.11 11.04
N HIS A 86 6.57 -5.31 10.76
CA HIS A 86 7.41 -6.52 10.60
C HIS A 86 8.41 -6.40 9.46
N TRP A 87 7.98 -5.84 8.32
CA TRP A 87 8.88 -5.59 7.19
C TRP A 87 9.94 -4.53 7.49
N GLU A 88 9.62 -3.49 8.26
CA GLU A 88 10.59 -2.48 8.67
C GLU A 88 11.66 -3.02 9.61
N VAL A 89 11.27 -3.84 10.59
CA VAL A 89 12.21 -4.56 11.45
C VAL A 89 13.10 -5.49 10.61
N ARG A 90 12.50 -6.23 9.67
CA ARG A 90 13.26 -7.13 8.80
C ARG A 90 14.26 -6.37 7.93
N ILE A 91 13.88 -5.22 7.38
CA ILE A 91 14.79 -4.40 6.58
C ILE A 91 15.98 -3.95 7.44
N LYS A 92 15.73 -3.54 8.69
CA LYS A 92 16.80 -3.19 9.64
C LYS A 92 17.72 -4.37 9.95
N GLU A 93 17.17 -5.57 10.18
CA GLU A 93 17.96 -6.80 10.40
C GLU A 93 18.84 -7.16 9.20
N LEU A 94 18.37 -6.89 7.99
CA LEU A 94 19.12 -7.13 6.74
C LEU A 94 20.18 -6.04 6.45
N GLY A 95 20.41 -5.10 7.38
CA GLY A 95 21.37 -4.00 7.21
C GLY A 95 20.82 -2.81 6.44
N GLY A 96 19.50 -2.69 6.33
CA GLY A 96 18.80 -1.63 5.62
C GLY A 96 18.53 -0.36 6.43
N PRO A 97 17.89 0.64 5.81
CA PRO A 97 17.50 1.88 6.48
C PRO A 97 16.52 1.63 7.63
N ASP A 98 16.71 2.36 8.74
CA ASP A 98 15.77 2.34 9.86
C ASP A 98 14.58 3.26 9.58
N TYR A 99 13.48 2.63 9.16
CA TYR A 99 12.20 3.30 8.92
C TYR A 99 11.35 3.48 10.19
N GLY A 100 11.75 2.90 11.33
CA GLY A 100 11.05 3.02 12.62
C GLY A 100 11.47 4.26 13.42
N VAL A 101 12.70 4.73 13.23
CA VAL A 101 13.27 5.88 13.96
C VAL A 101 12.99 7.23 13.29
N SER A 102 12.59 7.25 12.01
CA SER A 102 12.16 8.47 11.32
C SER A 102 10.72 8.86 11.69
N ARG A 103 10.49 9.12 12.99
CA ARG A 103 9.51 10.10 13.46
C ARG A 103 10.27 11.39 13.80
N PRO A 104 10.54 12.21 12.80
CA PRO A 104 10.24 13.63 12.95
C PRO A 104 9.36 14.12 11.80
N GLU A 105 8.63 15.21 12.06
CA GLU A 105 7.65 15.98 11.26
C GLU A 105 7.85 16.14 9.73
N SER A 106 8.89 15.59 9.12
CA SER A 106 9.35 15.90 7.77
C SER A 106 9.13 14.79 6.74
N GLN A 107 8.08 13.97 6.85
CA GLN A 107 7.60 13.16 5.73
C GLN A 107 6.27 13.71 5.20
N GLY A 108 6.40 14.79 4.43
CA GLY A 108 5.31 15.36 3.65
C GLY A 108 4.56 14.27 2.87
N LEU A 109 3.24 14.30 2.98
CA LEU A 109 2.25 13.41 2.36
C LEU A 109 2.12 11.99 2.93
N LEU A 110 3.22 11.27 3.26
CA LEU A 110 3.12 9.89 3.81
C LEU A 110 2.98 9.83 5.35
N GLY A 111 3.49 10.84 6.06
CA GLY A 111 3.19 11.03 7.48
C GLY A 111 1.74 11.49 7.67
N GLN A 112 1.27 12.38 6.79
CA GLN A 112 -0.10 12.86 6.77
C GLN A 112 -1.12 11.75 6.52
N THR A 113 -0.82 10.74 5.68
CA THR A 113 -1.76 9.62 5.51
C THR A 113 -1.89 8.80 6.78
N ASN A 114 -0.82 8.58 7.55
CA ASN A 114 -0.91 7.82 8.81
C ASN A 114 -1.68 8.59 9.88
N GLU A 115 -1.49 9.91 9.97
CA GLU A 115 -2.13 10.77 10.94
C GLU A 115 -3.60 11.06 10.56
N LEU A 116 -3.89 11.36 9.28
CA LEU A 116 -5.26 11.46 8.77
C LEU A 116 -6.02 10.13 8.82
N VAL A 117 -5.33 8.99 8.69
CA VAL A 117 -5.95 7.68 8.92
C VAL A 117 -6.28 7.50 10.38
N GLN A 118 -5.34 7.77 11.28
CA GLN A 118 -5.58 7.66 12.71
C GLN A 118 -6.62 8.67 13.20
N GLU A 119 -6.68 9.88 12.65
CA GLU A 119 -7.71 10.88 12.90
C GLU A 119 -9.05 10.50 12.30
N CYS A 120 -9.12 10.04 11.04
CA CYS A 120 -10.39 9.56 10.47
C CYS A 120 -10.93 8.36 11.25
N VAL A 121 -10.07 7.42 11.65
CA VAL A 121 -10.43 6.29 12.52
C VAL A 121 -10.89 6.80 13.89
N ARG A 122 -10.17 7.73 14.52
CA ARG A 122 -10.54 8.32 15.82
C ARG A 122 -11.84 9.12 15.78
N MET A 123 -12.07 9.88 14.71
CA MET A 123 -13.22 10.79 14.54
C MET A 123 -14.50 10.07 14.13
N HIS A 124 -14.41 8.92 13.47
CA HIS A 124 -15.59 8.14 13.01
C HIS A 124 -15.85 6.87 13.84
N CYS A 125 -15.06 6.59 14.89
CA CYS A 125 -15.27 5.47 15.82
C CYS A 125 -15.48 5.91 17.29
N LEU A 126 -15.92 7.16 17.52
CA LEU A 126 -16.51 7.62 18.78
C LEU A 126 -18.01 7.85 18.60
#